data_AF-A0A6I5IYA7-F1
#
_entry.id   AF-A0A6I5IYA7-F1
#
_cell.length_a   1.000
_cell.length_b   1.000
_cell.length_c   1.000
_cell.angle_alpha   90.00
_cell.angle_beta   90.00
_cell.angle_gamma   90.00
#
_symmetry.space_group_name_H-M   'P 1'
#
loop_
_entity.id
_entity.type
_entity.pdbx_description
1 polymer ?
#
loop_
_entity_poly.entity_id
_entity_poly.type
_entity_poly.pdbx_seq_one_letter_code
_entity_poly.pdbx_strand_id
1 'polypeptide(L)'
;MNKIFGIISLVVVVSFFFVVSVAGENSRADEIIGELFIKLKKEDFSSECIKIVTDNAQNFDSYCDQDMFVFTVSLLKRFDLFNGSNFSINLKKENYWFPFINNQGIRVSLNLSQTEKSSFFKLSNDLDYVTDLFVIKRTGFKWKIDSITINEPELATIFNETRKQIDFKKYLVQLDSGYQINEIIINEGEFTDIDKLLLKFSVEKLLKHFESEKTNKLLKKDS
;
A
#
# COMPACT_ATOMS: atom_id res chain seq x y z
N MET A 1 8.58 -21.62 50.96
CA MET A 1 8.91 -20.35 50.26
C MET A 1 9.50 -20.56 48.86
N ASN A 2 10.47 -21.46 48.64
CA ASN A 2 11.10 -21.65 47.31
C ASN A 2 10.15 -22.02 46.15
N LYS A 3 9.10 -22.81 46.39
CA LYS A 3 8.15 -23.19 45.32
C LYS A 3 7.30 -22.02 44.82
N ILE A 4 6.86 -21.15 45.73
CA ILE A 4 6.06 -19.96 45.37
C ILE A 4 6.93 -18.96 44.60
N PHE A 5 8.17 -18.75 45.05
CA PHE A 5 9.12 -17.88 44.35
C PHE A 5 9.47 -18.43 42.95
N GLY A 6 9.65 -19.75 42.82
CA GLY A 6 9.87 -20.41 41.52
C GLY A 6 8.70 -20.24 40.56
N ILE A 7 7.45 -20.36 41.04
CA ILE A 7 6.24 -20.14 40.22
C ILE A 7 6.14 -18.68 39.78
N ILE A 8 6.34 -17.73 40.69
CA ILE A 8 6.30 -16.29 40.36
C ILE A 8 7.37 -15.96 39.32
N SER A 9 8.60 -16.44 39.50
CA SER A 9 9.69 -16.22 38.55
C SER A 9 9.36 -16.80 37.17
N LEU A 10 8.81 -18.01 37.10
CA LEU A 10 8.37 -18.62 35.84
C LEU A 10 7.28 -17.79 35.16
N VAL A 11 6.27 -17.33 35.91
CA VAL A 11 5.19 -16.49 35.37
C VAL A 11 5.73 -15.19 34.79
N VAL A 12 6.68 -14.54 35.48
CA VAL A 12 7.31 -13.31 34.99
C VAL A 12 8.06 -13.56 33.68
N VAL A 13 8.87 -14.62 33.62
CA VAL A 13 9.63 -14.97 32.42
C VAL A 13 8.71 -15.29 31.24
N VAL A 14 7.67 -16.11 31.47
CA VAL A 14 6.69 -16.44 30.42
C VAL A 14 5.94 -15.20 29.95
N SER A 15 5.53 -14.33 30.88
CA SER A 15 4.84 -13.08 30.53
C SER A 15 5.74 -12.15 29.73
N PHE A 16 7.03 -12.07 30.07
CA PHE A 16 8.00 -11.28 29.32
C PHE A 16 8.15 -11.80 27.89
N PHE A 17 8.34 -13.11 27.70
CA PHE A 17 8.43 -13.70 26.36
C PHE A 17 7.14 -13.48 25.55
N PHE A 18 5.98 -13.57 26.20
CA PHE A 18 4.70 -13.30 25.56
C PHE A 18 4.61 -11.85 25.08
N VAL A 19 4.98 -10.87 25.91
CA VAL A 19 4.98 -9.45 25.54
C VAL A 19 5.93 -9.19 24.37
N VAL A 20 7.15 -9.73 24.41
CA VAL A 20 8.12 -9.57 23.31
C VAL A 20 7.61 -10.21 22.02
N SER A 21 6.99 -11.39 22.10
CA SER A 21 6.41 -12.06 20.93
C SER A 21 5.28 -11.25 20.31
N VAL A 22 4.37 -10.71 21.13
CA VAL A 22 3.27 -9.85 20.64
C VAL A 22 3.84 -8.57 20.04
N ALA A 23 4.85 -7.95 20.65
CA ALA A 23 5.50 -6.78 20.10
C ALA A 23 6.11 -7.05 18.71
N GLY A 24 6.79 -8.19 18.54
CA GLY A 24 7.37 -8.60 17.25
C GLY A 24 6.32 -8.89 16.17
N GLU A 25 5.17 -9.47 16.53
CA GLU A 25 4.08 -9.64 15.56
C GLU A 25 3.47 -8.29 15.15
N ASN A 26 3.39 -7.32 16.06
CA ASN A 26 2.89 -5.98 15.75
C ASN A 26 3.90 -5.11 14.99
N SER A 27 5.19 -5.41 15.01
CA SER A 27 6.18 -4.69 14.17
C SER A 27 6.13 -5.11 12.71
N ARG A 28 5.63 -6.32 12.40
CA ARG A 28 5.45 -6.78 11.00
C ARG A 28 4.48 -5.92 10.20
N ALA A 29 3.55 -5.25 10.86
CA ALA A 29 2.67 -4.26 10.23
C ALA A 29 3.47 -3.17 9.49
N ASP A 30 4.53 -2.68 10.13
CA ASP A 30 5.36 -1.60 9.61
C ASP A 30 6.17 -2.10 8.39
N GLU A 31 6.66 -3.34 8.45
CA GLU A 31 7.41 -3.99 7.37
C GLU A 31 6.55 -4.17 6.11
N ILE A 32 5.33 -4.68 6.25
CA ILE A 32 4.41 -4.93 5.13
C ILE A 32 4.05 -3.64 4.40
N ILE A 33 3.74 -2.58 5.15
CA ILE A 33 3.46 -1.26 4.55
C ILE A 33 4.75 -0.69 3.95
N GLY A 34 5.89 -0.86 4.62
CA GLY A 34 7.20 -0.46 4.11
C GLY A 34 7.52 -1.06 2.73
N GLU A 35 7.25 -2.36 2.54
CA GLU A 35 7.44 -3.03 1.25
C GLU A 35 6.56 -2.44 0.13
N LEU A 36 5.29 -2.12 0.43
CA LEU A 36 4.41 -1.43 -0.51
C LEU A 36 5.04 -0.11 -0.95
N PHE A 37 5.51 0.72 -0.01
CA PHE A 37 6.10 2.02 -0.35
C PHE A 37 7.48 1.93 -0.99
N ILE A 38 8.26 0.86 -0.76
CA ILE A 38 9.49 0.60 -1.53
C ILE A 38 9.16 0.41 -3.01
N LYS A 39 8.07 -0.30 -3.33
CA LYS A 39 7.59 -0.43 -4.72
C LYS A 39 7.12 0.92 -5.27
N LEU A 40 6.33 1.67 -4.49
CA LEU A 40 5.88 3.01 -4.90
C LEU A 40 7.04 3.98 -5.18
N LYS A 41 8.10 3.97 -4.37
CA LYS A 41 9.31 4.77 -4.61
C LYS A 41 10.04 4.40 -5.89
N LYS A 42 9.96 3.14 -6.30
CA LYS A 42 10.51 2.67 -7.58
C LYS A 42 9.57 2.94 -8.75
N GLU A 43 8.42 3.57 -8.51
CA GLU A 43 7.34 3.75 -9.47
C GLU A 43 6.89 2.40 -10.09
N ASP A 44 6.96 1.33 -9.28
CA ASP A 44 6.60 -0.03 -9.66
C ASP A 44 5.14 -0.31 -9.29
N PHE A 45 4.28 -0.44 -10.30
CA PHE A 45 2.84 -0.68 -10.16
C PHE A 45 2.47 -2.15 -10.37
N SER A 46 3.43 -3.07 -10.43
CA SER A 46 3.18 -4.51 -10.59
C SER A 46 2.56 -5.19 -9.36
N SER A 47 2.37 -4.42 -8.28
CA SER A 47 2.06 -4.85 -6.91
C SER A 47 0.76 -5.67 -6.73
N GLU A 48 0.60 -6.23 -5.53
CA GLU A 48 -0.60 -7.00 -5.16
C GLU A 48 -1.84 -6.10 -5.19
N CYS A 49 -2.91 -6.61 -5.79
CA CYS A 49 -4.22 -5.97 -5.75
C CYS A 49 -4.70 -5.89 -4.29
N ILE A 50 -4.75 -4.67 -3.75
CA ILE A 50 -5.26 -4.38 -2.41
C ILE A 50 -6.59 -3.64 -2.54
N LYS A 51 -7.58 -4.09 -1.77
CA LYS A 51 -8.92 -3.50 -1.76
C LYS A 51 -8.89 -2.06 -1.22
N ILE A 52 -9.36 -1.09 -2.00
CA ILE A 52 -9.47 0.32 -1.57
C ILE A 52 -10.92 0.68 -1.22
N VAL A 53 -11.20 0.78 0.06
CA VAL A 53 -12.51 1.11 0.62
C VAL A 53 -12.66 2.62 0.74
N THR A 54 -13.68 3.16 0.08
CA THR A 54 -14.15 4.54 0.27
C THR A 54 -15.63 4.50 0.61
N ASP A 55 -16.14 5.51 1.33
CA ASP A 55 -17.54 5.57 1.79
C ASP A 55 -18.58 5.46 0.67
N ASN A 56 -18.18 5.67 -0.60
CA ASN A 56 -19.06 5.72 -1.77
C ASN A 56 -18.83 4.62 -2.82
N ALA A 57 -17.98 3.62 -2.58
CA ALA A 57 -17.62 2.62 -3.60
C ALA A 57 -18.52 1.37 -3.58
N GLN A 58 -19.30 1.15 -4.65
CA GLN A 58 -20.26 0.04 -4.76
C GLN A 58 -19.80 -1.18 -5.59
N ASN A 59 -18.63 -1.20 -6.22
CA ASN A 59 -18.18 -2.36 -7.02
C ASN A 59 -16.66 -2.50 -7.03
N PHE A 60 -16.15 -3.61 -6.48
CA PHE A 60 -14.73 -3.79 -6.17
C PHE A 60 -13.95 -4.69 -7.15
N ASP A 61 -14.61 -5.51 -7.96
CA ASP A 61 -13.92 -6.71 -8.45
C ASP A 61 -13.26 -6.59 -9.85
N SER A 62 -13.55 -5.58 -10.67
CA SER A 62 -13.00 -5.55 -12.05
C SER A 62 -11.82 -4.61 -12.30
N TYR A 63 -11.45 -3.71 -11.37
CA TYR A 63 -10.47 -2.63 -11.64
C TYR A 63 -9.45 -2.38 -10.53
N CYS A 64 -9.11 -3.41 -9.74
CA CYS A 64 -8.23 -3.25 -8.58
C CYS A 64 -6.87 -2.60 -8.88
N ASP A 65 -6.17 -3.00 -9.95
CA ASP A 65 -4.89 -2.41 -10.33
C ASP A 65 -5.03 -0.91 -10.66
N GLN A 66 -6.16 -0.51 -11.26
CA GLN A 66 -6.46 0.89 -11.56
C GLN A 66 -6.75 1.66 -10.28
N ASP A 67 -7.55 1.11 -9.37
CA ASP A 67 -7.83 1.75 -8.09
C ASP A 67 -6.54 1.92 -7.27
N MET A 68 -5.64 0.94 -7.29
CA MET A 68 -4.30 1.03 -6.67
C MET A 68 -3.43 2.12 -7.30
N PHE A 69 -3.47 2.25 -8.63
CA PHE A 69 -2.81 3.37 -9.31
C PHE A 69 -3.39 4.71 -8.88
N VAL A 70 -4.72 4.88 -8.89
CA VAL A 70 -5.41 6.09 -8.43
C VAL A 70 -5.02 6.41 -7.00
N PHE A 71 -5.03 5.42 -6.10
CA PHE A 71 -4.64 5.59 -4.70
C PHE A 71 -3.21 6.10 -4.57
N THR A 72 -2.27 5.51 -5.30
CA THR A 72 -0.87 5.92 -5.30
C THR A 72 -0.72 7.38 -5.71
N VAL A 73 -1.30 7.75 -6.86
CA VAL A 73 -1.28 9.13 -7.37
C VAL A 73 -1.93 10.08 -6.38
N SER A 74 -3.01 9.65 -5.72
CA SER A 74 -3.73 10.45 -4.73
C SER A 74 -2.91 10.71 -3.47
N LEU A 75 -2.17 9.71 -2.98
CA LEU A 75 -1.24 9.89 -1.87
C LEU A 75 -0.11 10.85 -2.23
N LEU A 76 0.49 10.72 -3.42
CA LEU A 76 1.54 11.63 -3.88
C LEU A 76 1.02 13.07 -3.97
N LYS A 77 -0.23 13.25 -4.43
CA LYS A 77 -0.89 14.57 -4.48
C LYS A 77 -1.17 15.13 -3.08
N ARG A 78 -1.71 14.32 -2.17
CA ARG A 78 -2.06 14.71 -0.78
C ARG A 78 -0.84 15.19 0.03
N PHE A 79 0.34 14.69 -0.27
CA PHE A 79 1.59 15.04 0.41
C PHE A 79 2.53 15.93 -0.42
N ASP A 80 2.11 16.39 -1.60
CA ASP A 80 2.91 17.19 -2.55
C ASP A 80 4.28 16.56 -2.88
N LEU A 81 4.25 15.29 -3.33
CA LEU A 81 5.43 14.45 -3.52
C LEU A 81 5.74 14.08 -4.98
N PHE A 82 5.03 14.61 -5.97
CA PHE A 82 5.33 14.30 -7.38
C PHE A 82 6.75 14.72 -7.79
N ASN A 83 7.29 15.78 -7.20
CA ASN A 83 8.63 16.31 -7.48
C ASN A 83 9.74 15.70 -6.60
N GLY A 84 9.40 14.85 -5.62
CA GLY A 84 10.34 14.34 -4.62
C GLY A 84 10.57 12.84 -4.76
N SER A 85 11.68 12.44 -5.39
CA SER A 85 12.10 11.02 -5.42
C SER A 85 12.45 10.46 -4.03
N ASN A 86 12.64 11.34 -3.04
CA ASN A 86 13.03 10.99 -1.69
C ASN A 86 12.01 11.53 -0.67
N PHE A 87 11.11 10.64 -0.23
CA PHE A 87 10.22 10.87 0.90
C PHE A 87 10.48 9.86 2.02
N SER A 88 10.33 10.29 3.27
CA SER A 88 10.26 9.43 4.44
C SER A 88 8.83 8.95 4.68
N ILE A 89 8.71 7.75 5.24
CA ILE A 89 7.43 7.11 5.56
C ILE A 89 7.34 7.04 7.07
N ASN A 90 6.33 7.69 7.64
CA ASN A 90 6.04 7.64 9.07
C ASN A 90 4.75 6.87 9.27
N LEU A 91 4.82 5.80 10.05
CA LEU A 91 3.68 4.93 10.34
C LEU A 91 3.29 5.07 11.80
N LYS A 92 1.98 5.15 12.06
CA LYS A 92 1.43 5.18 13.41
C LYS A 92 0.36 4.11 13.55
N LYS A 93 0.60 3.14 14.44
CA LYS A 93 -0.38 2.11 14.80
C LYS A 93 -1.46 2.72 15.68
N GLU A 94 -2.71 2.64 15.23
CA GLU A 94 -3.87 3.14 15.99
C GLU A 94 -4.40 2.09 16.97
N ASN A 95 -4.10 0.82 16.72
CA ASN A 95 -4.33 -0.26 17.67
C ASN A 95 -3.27 -1.35 17.54
N TYR A 96 -3.19 -2.19 18.57
CA TYR A 96 -2.31 -3.35 18.58
C TYR A 96 -3.12 -4.63 18.53
N TRP A 97 -2.58 -5.62 17.83
CA TRP A 97 -3.08 -6.98 17.87
C TRP A 97 -2.62 -7.65 19.15
N PHE A 98 -3.57 -8.26 19.85
CA PHE A 98 -3.29 -9.11 21.00
C PHE A 98 -3.99 -10.45 20.78
N PRO A 99 -3.27 -11.57 20.88
CA PRO A 99 -3.89 -12.88 20.71
C PRO A 99 -5.00 -13.04 21.76
N PHE A 100 -6.11 -13.66 21.34
CA PHE A 100 -7.30 -13.96 22.16
C PHE A 100 -8.15 -12.75 22.62
N ILE A 101 -7.64 -11.52 22.57
CA ILE A 101 -8.34 -10.32 23.03
C ILE A 101 -8.82 -9.45 21.86
N ASN A 102 -7.95 -9.23 20.86
CA ASN A 102 -8.28 -8.40 19.71
C ASN A 102 -7.83 -9.08 18.41
N ASN A 103 -8.78 -9.63 17.66
CA ASN A 103 -8.54 -10.27 16.37
C ASN A 103 -8.98 -9.41 15.17
N GLN A 104 -9.26 -8.12 15.38
CA GLN A 104 -9.79 -7.24 14.31
C GLN A 104 -8.70 -6.80 13.31
N GLY A 105 -7.43 -7.11 13.57
CA GLY A 105 -6.29 -6.68 12.79
C GLY A 105 -5.61 -5.44 13.39
N ILE A 106 -4.61 -4.93 12.68
CA ILE A 106 -3.85 -3.73 13.05
C ILE A 106 -4.24 -2.63 12.08
N ARG A 107 -4.68 -1.47 12.60
CA ARG A 107 -4.90 -0.26 11.81
C ARG A 107 -3.67 0.63 11.90
N VAL A 108 -3.25 1.14 10.75
CA VAL A 108 -2.04 1.95 10.62
C VAL A 108 -2.37 3.23 9.85
N SER A 109 -2.03 4.34 10.47
CA SER A 109 -2.06 5.68 9.89
C SER A 109 -0.73 6.00 9.22
N LEU A 110 -0.78 6.86 8.21
CA LEU A 110 0.36 7.18 7.35
C LEU A 110 0.61 8.68 7.31
N ASN A 111 1.87 9.06 7.43
CA ASN A 111 2.36 10.36 6.99
C ASN A 111 3.53 10.15 6.02
N LEU A 112 3.53 10.90 4.91
CA LEU A 112 4.68 11.00 4.03
C LEU A 112 5.27 12.41 4.15
N SER A 113 6.59 12.52 4.13
CA SER A 113 7.26 13.82 4.19
C SER A 113 8.56 13.79 3.38
N GLN A 114 8.95 14.91 2.77
CA GLN A 114 10.21 15.00 2.05
C GLN A 114 11.40 14.73 3.00
N THR A 115 12.41 14.00 2.52
CA THR A 115 13.54 13.55 3.35
C THR A 115 14.44 14.70 3.85
N GLU A 116 14.35 15.89 3.25
CA GLU A 116 15.03 17.10 3.70
C GLU A 116 14.18 17.92 4.66
N LYS A 117 14.28 17.58 5.95
CA LYS A 117 14.49 18.54 7.04
C LYS A 117 14.84 17.73 8.28
N SER A 118 16.14 17.73 8.58
CA SER A 118 16.70 17.35 9.87
C SER A 118 16.02 18.13 10.99
N SER A 119 14.89 17.62 11.47
CA SER A 119 14.35 17.97 12.77
C SER A 119 14.40 16.69 13.59
N PHE A 120 15.56 16.47 14.23
CA PHE A 120 15.79 15.46 15.25
C PHE A 120 14.80 15.57 16.45
N PHE A 121 13.82 16.49 16.42
CA PHE A 121 12.89 16.79 17.50
C PHE A 121 11.43 17.02 17.09
N LYS A 122 10.99 16.65 15.87
CA LYS A 122 9.53 16.54 15.65
C LYS A 122 9.04 15.26 16.33
N LEU A 123 8.47 15.41 17.53
CA LEU A 123 7.71 14.33 18.16
C LEU A 123 6.66 13.81 17.17
N SER A 124 6.45 12.50 17.15
CA SER A 124 5.52 11.81 16.23
C SER A 124 4.07 12.32 16.29
N ASN A 125 3.71 13.20 17.22
CA ASN A 125 2.37 13.78 17.37
C ASN A 125 2.14 15.06 16.56
N ASP A 126 3.17 15.62 15.93
CA ASP A 126 3.10 16.88 15.16
C ASP A 126 3.14 16.66 13.63
N LEU A 127 3.00 15.41 13.21
CA LEU A 127 2.90 15.03 11.81
C LEU A 127 1.43 14.90 11.42
N ASP A 128 1.10 15.37 10.22
CA ASP A 128 -0.24 15.27 9.65
C ASP A 128 -0.44 13.86 9.07
N TYR A 129 -1.09 12.98 9.83
CA TYR A 129 -1.35 11.60 9.41
C TYR A 129 -2.71 11.48 8.73
N VAL A 130 -2.76 10.71 7.65
CA VAL A 130 -3.99 10.08 7.16
C VAL A 130 -4.32 8.93 8.10
N THR A 131 -5.40 9.08 8.87
CA THR A 131 -5.76 8.18 9.96
C THR A 131 -6.42 6.88 9.47
N ASP A 132 -6.14 5.78 10.17
CA ASP A 132 -6.75 4.45 9.94
C ASP A 132 -6.67 3.97 8.47
N LEU A 133 -5.61 4.38 7.75
CA LEU A 133 -5.50 4.19 6.31
C LEU A 133 -5.32 2.73 5.90
N PHE A 134 -4.49 1.97 6.61
CA PHE A 134 -4.23 0.57 6.30
C PHE A 134 -4.86 -0.33 7.35
N VAL A 135 -5.58 -1.36 6.90
CA VAL A 135 -6.07 -2.45 7.75
C VAL A 135 -5.24 -3.69 7.43
N ILE A 136 -4.47 -4.15 8.40
CA ILE A 136 -3.62 -5.34 8.26
C ILE A 136 -4.24 -6.47 9.04
N LYS A 137 -4.48 -7.60 8.38
CA LYS A 137 -5.03 -8.80 9.01
C LYS A 137 -4.15 -10.00 8.79
N ARG A 138 -4.37 -10.99 9.63
CA ARG A 138 -3.72 -12.29 9.55
C ARG A 138 -4.57 -13.22 8.68
N THR A 139 -4.01 -13.62 7.56
CA THR A 139 -4.60 -14.65 6.67
C THR A 139 -3.78 -15.92 6.82
N GLY A 140 -4.30 -16.86 7.62
CA GLY A 140 -3.57 -18.06 8.03
C GLY A 140 -2.37 -17.74 8.95
N PHE A 141 -1.16 -18.00 8.48
CA PHE A 141 0.08 -17.74 9.23
C PHE A 141 0.81 -16.46 8.80
N LYS A 142 0.25 -15.69 7.86
CA LYS A 142 0.88 -14.50 7.30
C LYS A 142 0.05 -13.26 7.57
N TRP A 143 0.73 -12.16 7.88
CA TRP A 143 0.14 -10.83 7.90
C TRP A 143 0.12 -10.27 6.48
N LYS A 144 -0.98 -9.61 6.12
CA LYS A 144 -1.17 -8.96 4.82
C LYS A 144 -2.02 -7.71 4.98
N ILE A 145 -1.89 -6.78 4.04
CA ILE A 145 -2.83 -5.66 3.92
C ILE A 145 -4.17 -6.25 3.45
N ASP A 146 -5.18 -6.16 4.31
CA ASP A 146 -6.55 -6.61 4.01
C ASP A 146 -7.27 -5.57 3.16
N SER A 147 -7.14 -4.30 3.56
CA SER A 147 -7.70 -3.17 2.82
C SER A 147 -6.95 -1.88 3.11
N ILE A 148 -7.11 -0.95 2.19
CA ILE A 148 -6.80 0.47 2.34
C ILE A 148 -8.15 1.18 2.53
N THR A 149 -8.33 1.94 3.60
CA THR A 149 -9.59 2.61 3.92
C THR A 149 -9.38 4.11 3.90
N ILE A 150 -10.02 4.80 2.96
CA ILE A 150 -9.90 6.26 2.79
C ILE A 150 -11.08 6.93 3.50
N ASN A 151 -10.91 7.21 4.79
CA ASN A 151 -11.89 7.95 5.61
C ASN A 151 -11.58 9.45 5.71
N GLU A 152 -10.34 9.84 5.43
CA GLU A 152 -9.87 11.21 5.52
C GLU A 152 -10.49 12.04 4.37
N PRO A 153 -11.26 13.11 4.65
CA PRO A 153 -12.04 13.81 3.63
C PRO A 153 -11.23 14.40 2.48
N GLU A 154 -10.04 14.92 2.74
CA GLU A 154 -9.15 15.51 1.74
C GLU A 154 -8.65 14.43 0.77
N LEU A 155 -8.08 13.33 1.28
CA LEU A 155 -7.64 12.20 0.47
C LEU A 155 -8.81 11.55 -0.28
N ALA A 156 -10.00 11.45 0.32
CA ALA A 156 -11.20 10.93 -0.35
C ALA A 156 -11.60 11.81 -1.55
N THR A 157 -11.52 13.14 -1.39
CA THR A 157 -11.79 14.09 -2.46
C THR A 157 -10.76 13.96 -3.58
N ILE A 158 -9.46 13.98 -3.22
CA ILE A 158 -8.36 13.80 -4.17
C ILE A 158 -8.52 12.48 -4.93
N PHE A 159 -8.80 11.37 -4.24
CA PHE A 159 -9.00 10.06 -4.85
C PHE A 159 -10.12 10.07 -5.89
N ASN A 160 -11.27 10.63 -5.54
CA ASN A 160 -12.42 10.69 -6.45
C ASN A 160 -12.17 11.61 -7.65
N GLU A 161 -11.47 12.73 -7.47
CA GLU A 161 -11.07 13.62 -8.57
C GLU A 161 -10.05 12.95 -9.49
N THR A 162 -8.98 12.38 -8.93
CA THR A 162 -7.93 11.69 -9.66
C THR A 162 -8.50 10.52 -10.46
N ARG A 163 -9.44 9.75 -9.87
CA ARG A 163 -10.15 8.67 -10.58
C ARG A 163 -10.92 9.15 -11.82
N LYS A 164 -11.53 10.34 -11.76
CA LYS A 164 -12.28 10.92 -12.88
C LYS A 164 -11.37 11.53 -13.94
N GLN A 165 -10.19 12.00 -13.55
CA GLN A 165 -9.22 12.64 -14.44
C GLN A 165 -8.40 11.64 -15.25
N ILE A 166 -8.12 10.46 -14.69
CA ILE A 166 -7.29 9.45 -15.34
C ILE A 166 -8.09 8.69 -16.40
N ASP A 167 -7.66 8.80 -17.66
CA ASP A 167 -8.09 7.92 -18.73
C ASP A 167 -7.11 6.74 -18.88
N PHE A 168 -7.44 5.60 -18.28
CA PHE A 168 -6.64 4.37 -18.38
C PHE A 168 -6.54 3.79 -19.80
N LYS A 169 -7.35 4.28 -20.75
CA LYS A 169 -7.28 3.88 -22.16
C LYS A 169 -6.41 4.81 -22.99
N LYS A 170 -5.86 5.88 -22.40
CA LYS A 170 -5.05 6.88 -23.10
C LYS A 170 -3.91 6.22 -23.89
N TYR A 171 -3.04 5.44 -23.24
CA TYR A 171 -1.86 4.85 -23.87
C TYR A 171 -2.06 3.42 -24.38
N LEU A 172 -2.92 2.64 -23.73
CA LEU A 172 -3.08 1.21 -24.01
C LEU A 172 -4.54 0.80 -23.93
N VAL A 173 -5.03 0.12 -24.97
CA VAL A 173 -6.38 -0.45 -25.02
C VAL A 173 -6.28 -1.97 -25.15
N GLN A 174 -6.99 -2.70 -24.30
CA GLN A 174 -7.17 -4.14 -24.45
C GLN A 174 -8.29 -4.40 -25.47
N LEU A 175 -7.99 -5.19 -26.49
CA LEU A 175 -8.91 -5.69 -27.51
C LEU A 175 -9.16 -7.18 -27.27
N ASP A 176 -10.18 -7.74 -27.91
CA ASP A 176 -10.51 -9.18 -27.78
C ASP A 176 -9.35 -10.09 -28.24
N SER A 177 -8.55 -9.64 -29.21
CA SER A 177 -7.45 -10.40 -29.81
C SER A 177 -6.05 -9.91 -29.42
N GLY A 178 -5.92 -8.97 -28.47
CA GLY A 178 -4.62 -8.45 -28.08
C GLY A 178 -4.67 -7.05 -27.47
N TYR A 179 -3.62 -6.26 -27.69
CA TYR A 179 -3.51 -4.89 -27.17
C TYR A 179 -3.20 -3.92 -28.30
N GLN A 180 -3.81 -2.74 -28.24
CA GLN A 180 -3.49 -1.61 -29.08
C GLN A 180 -2.74 -0.56 -28.25
N ILE A 181 -1.56 -0.17 -28.75
CA ILE A 181 -0.82 0.99 -28.26
C ILE A 181 -1.30 2.18 -29.08
N ASN A 182 -1.82 3.21 -28.42
CA ASN A 182 -2.35 4.38 -29.11
C ASN A 182 -1.23 5.29 -29.61
N GLU A 183 -1.44 5.90 -30.77
CA GLU A 183 -0.54 6.94 -31.29
C GLU A 183 -0.70 8.21 -30.47
N ILE A 184 0.35 8.62 -29.77
CA ILE A 184 0.38 9.82 -28.93
C ILE A 184 1.66 10.60 -29.20
N ILE A 185 1.51 11.90 -29.36
CA ILE A 185 2.63 12.84 -29.43
C ILE A 185 2.88 13.36 -28.02
N ILE A 186 4.10 13.16 -27.51
CA ILE A 186 4.53 13.64 -26.20
C ILE A 186 5.23 15.00 -26.40
N ASN A 187 4.56 16.07 -25.99
CA ASN A 187 5.17 17.39 -25.91
C ASN A 187 5.70 17.60 -24.49
N GLU A 188 7.00 17.91 -24.33
CA GLU A 188 7.64 18.04 -23.00
C GLU A 188 6.95 19.07 -22.08
N GLY A 189 6.30 20.09 -22.65
CA GLY A 189 5.56 21.11 -21.88
C GLY A 189 4.14 20.71 -21.47
N GLU A 190 3.58 19.64 -22.03
CA GLU A 190 2.21 19.17 -21.78
C GLU A 190 2.17 17.81 -21.07
N PHE A 191 3.33 17.17 -20.91
CA PHE A 191 3.45 15.85 -20.30
C PHE A 191 3.53 15.96 -18.78
N THR A 192 2.40 15.75 -18.11
CA THR A 192 2.30 15.87 -16.64
C THR A 192 2.97 14.71 -15.91
N ASP A 193 3.27 14.87 -14.61
CA ASP A 193 3.76 13.76 -13.78
C ASP A 193 2.78 12.58 -13.73
N ILE A 194 1.49 12.87 -13.74
CA ILE A 194 0.44 11.84 -13.81
C ILE A 194 0.52 11.09 -15.14
N ASP A 195 0.74 11.79 -16.25
CA ASP A 195 0.92 11.17 -17.57
C ASP A 195 2.15 10.27 -17.63
N LYS A 196 3.27 10.70 -17.03
CA LYS A 196 4.47 9.89 -16.88
C LYS A 196 4.19 8.59 -16.12
N LEU A 197 3.54 8.67 -14.97
CA LEU A 197 3.19 7.50 -14.17
C LEU A 197 2.18 6.60 -14.89
N LEU A 198 1.19 7.17 -15.58
CA LEU A 198 0.17 6.42 -16.31
C LEU A 198 0.76 5.67 -17.51
N LEU A 199 1.71 6.27 -18.22
CA LEU A 199 2.45 5.60 -19.28
C LEU A 199 3.25 4.40 -18.72
N LYS A 200 3.97 4.59 -17.62
CA LYS A 200 4.70 3.50 -16.94
C LYS A 200 3.76 2.36 -16.54
N PHE A 201 2.66 2.68 -15.84
CA PHE A 201 1.63 1.73 -15.46
C PHE A 201 1.09 0.94 -16.68
N SER A 202 0.82 1.64 -17.79
CA SER A 202 0.31 1.01 -19.02
C SER A 202 1.32 0.03 -19.62
N VAL A 203 2.60 0.41 -19.67
CA VAL A 203 3.68 -0.46 -20.18
C VAL A 203 3.88 -1.67 -19.26
N GLU A 204 3.93 -1.48 -17.94
CA GLU A 204 4.07 -2.58 -16.99
C GLU A 204 2.93 -3.60 -17.09
N LYS A 205 1.69 -3.10 -17.24
CA LYS A 205 0.52 -3.96 -17.45
C LYS A 205 0.65 -4.80 -18.72
N LEU A 206 1.14 -4.21 -19.81
CA LEU A 206 1.37 -4.92 -21.07
C LEU A 206 2.45 -5.99 -20.92
N LEU A 207 3.58 -5.67 -20.28
CA LEU A 207 4.67 -6.61 -20.06
C LEU A 207 4.24 -7.80 -19.19
N LYS A 208 3.53 -7.53 -18.07
CA LYS A 208 3.00 -8.56 -17.17
C LYS A 208 2.07 -9.54 -17.89
N HIS A 209 1.25 -9.05 -18.83
CA HIS A 209 0.41 -9.91 -19.66
C HIS A 209 1.24 -10.90 -20.48
N PHE A 210 2.24 -10.44 -21.23
CA PHE A 210 3.08 -11.30 -22.07
C PHE A 210 3.96 -12.28 -21.26
N GLU A 211 4.43 -11.88 -20.08
CA GLU A 211 5.18 -12.77 -19.19
C GLU A 211 4.31 -13.89 -18.61
N SER A 212 3.06 -13.57 -18.26
CA SER A 212 2.10 -14.56 -17.76
C SER A 212 1.74 -15.60 -18.83
N GLU A 213 1.60 -15.20 -20.10
CA GLU A 213 1.39 -16.12 -21.21
C GLU A 213 2.55 -17.09 -21.41
N LYS A 214 3.79 -16.59 -21.32
CA LYS A 214 4.99 -17.41 -21.47
C LYS A 214 5.04 -18.52 -20.41
N THR A 215 4.68 -18.18 -19.17
CA THR A 215 4.64 -19.11 -18.04
C THR A 215 3.55 -20.17 -18.23
N ASN A 216 2.36 -19.77 -18.68
CA ASN A 216 1.26 -20.69 -18.96
C ASN A 216 1.52 -21.63 -20.16
N LYS A 217 2.25 -21.14 -21.17
CA LYS A 217 2.68 -21.97 -22.32
C LYS A 217 3.73 -23.02 -21.93
N LEU A 218 4.60 -22.72 -20.97
CA LEU A 218 5.58 -23.68 -20.44
C LEU A 218 4.88 -24.77 -19.61
N LEU A 219 3.98 -24.40 -18.70
CA LEU A 219 3.24 -25.36 -17.87
C LEU A 219 2.35 -26.32 -18.67
N LYS A 220 1.79 -25.87 -19.81
CA LYS A 220 1.00 -26.71 -20.72
C LYS A 220 1.83 -27.65 -21.60
N LYS A 221 3.16 -27.45 -21.68
CA LYS A 221 4.05 -28.30 -22.49
C LYS A 221 4.58 -29.50 -21.69
N ASP A 222 4.48 -29.43 -20.37
CA ASP A 222 4.94 -30.46 -19.41
C ASP A 222 3.78 -31.29 -18.81
N SER A 223 2.54 -31.15 -19.32
CA SER A 223 1.38 -32.03 -19.04
C SER A 223 0.98 -32.81 -20.29
#